data_AF-A0A5B9DBQ2-F1
#
_entry.id   AF-A0A5B9DBQ2-F1
#
_cell.length_a   1.000
_cell.length_b   1.000
_cell.length_c   1.000
_cell.angle_alpha   90.00
_cell.angle_beta   90.00
_cell.angle_gamma   90.00
#
_symmetry.space_group_name_H-M   'P 1'
#
loop_
_entity.id
_entity.type
_entity.pdbx_description
1 polymer ?
#
loop_
_entity_poly.entity_id
_entity_poly.type
_entity_poly.pdbx_seq_one_letter_code
_entity_poly.pdbx_strand_id
1 'polypeptide(L)'
;MSTTQVVSILVTCPVESCRKEKTFEIPKFLFDNKQTGILALPVHKLDCCEHEFIVFISKQGYKVSGYELIDTAVDISKLYETSQAKKFFLETLLSKYGTLATSAILRAIILDKSIYIIRKKSEKNIANKIFNLLIQFLPEEYQNQMIKISHIFESGFKEAEIEDTLVISSTGIIVNTPWNSISDNFERNLINEALKILDQEFQSVLIKEELRKILDKANFINQIIEKKEIFENDLKIKINKRFNVSISNLDFKLLKQIVSVRFGQDISNIKIKSLTKISEGLW
;
A
#
# COMPACT_ATOMS: atom_id res chain seq x y z
N MET A 1 -20.35 25.73 10.49
CA MET A 1 -20.22 24.27 10.61
C MET A 1 -20.75 23.67 9.32
N SER A 2 -19.92 23.10 8.44
CA SER A 2 -20.42 22.40 7.26
C SER A 2 -20.77 20.98 7.68
N THR A 3 -22.05 20.61 7.60
CA THR A 3 -22.48 19.21 7.69
C THR A 3 -21.87 18.44 6.53
N THR A 4 -20.88 17.59 6.82
CA THR A 4 -20.26 16.71 5.84
C THR A 4 -21.36 15.78 5.30
N GLN A 5 -21.74 15.95 4.04
CA GLN A 5 -22.69 15.05 3.39
C GLN A 5 -22.08 13.63 3.33
N VAL A 6 -22.88 12.62 3.64
CA VAL A 6 -22.48 11.20 3.63
C VAL A 6 -23.26 10.43 2.57
N VAL A 7 -22.67 9.35 2.10
CA VAL A 7 -23.28 8.34 1.22
C VAL A 7 -23.34 7.04 2.00
N SER A 8 -24.53 6.46 2.09
CA SER A 8 -24.76 5.17 2.76
C SER A 8 -24.56 4.02 1.78
N ILE A 9 -23.64 3.11 2.10
CA ILE A 9 -23.33 1.93 1.28
C ILE A 9 -23.66 0.68 2.08
N LEU A 10 -24.56 -0.16 1.57
CA LEU A 10 -24.81 -1.49 2.11
C LEU A 10 -23.67 -2.42 1.71
N VAL A 11 -23.00 -2.97 2.71
CA VAL A 11 -21.88 -3.91 2.56
C VAL A 11 -22.33 -5.27 3.08
N THR A 12 -22.11 -6.31 2.27
CA THR A 12 -22.39 -7.70 2.65
C THR A 12 -21.07 -8.44 2.79
N CYS A 13 -20.90 -9.18 3.89
CA CYS A 13 -19.72 -10.02 4.09
C CYS A 13 -19.58 -11.04 2.94
N PRO A 14 -18.42 -11.11 2.26
CA PRO A 14 -18.22 -11.99 1.10
C PRO A 14 -18.08 -13.48 1.47
N VAL A 15 -17.92 -13.80 2.76
CA VAL A 15 -17.87 -15.20 3.23
C VAL A 15 -19.26 -15.81 3.15
N GLU A 16 -19.39 -16.87 2.34
CA GLU A 16 -20.69 -17.49 2.01
C GLU A 16 -21.47 -17.99 3.22
N SER A 17 -20.77 -18.49 4.25
CA SER A 17 -21.37 -18.94 5.50
C SER A 17 -21.83 -17.81 6.43
N CYS A 18 -21.38 -16.57 6.19
CA CYS A 18 -21.64 -15.43 7.06
C CYS A 18 -22.71 -14.51 6.47
N ARG A 19 -22.46 -13.90 5.30
CA ARG A 19 -23.34 -12.96 4.59
C ARG A 19 -24.02 -11.87 5.44
N LYS A 20 -23.45 -11.51 6.59
CA LYS A 20 -23.95 -10.39 7.42
C LYS A 20 -23.85 -9.08 6.65
N GLU A 21 -24.82 -8.21 6.87
CA GLU A 21 -24.89 -6.92 6.19
C GLU A 21 -24.73 -5.77 7.18
N LYS A 22 -24.03 -4.72 6.76
CA LYS A 22 -23.93 -3.45 7.50
C LYS A 22 -23.91 -2.28 6.54
N THR A 23 -24.57 -1.19 6.94
CA THR A 23 -24.48 0.08 6.23
C THR A 23 -23.29 0.89 6.75
N PHE A 24 -22.44 1.34 5.83
CA PHE A 24 -21.32 2.25 6.12
C PHE A 24 -21.63 3.64 5.59
N GLU A 25 -21.34 4.66 6.39
CA GLU A 25 -21.48 6.07 5.99
C GLU A 25 -20.12 6.61 5.54
N ILE A 26 -20.01 6.92 4.25
CA ILE A 26 -18.78 7.40 3.65
C ILE A 26 -18.96 8.87 3.26
N PRO A 27 -18.05 9.78 3.64
CA PRO A 27 -18.15 11.17 3.23
C PRO A 27 -18.22 11.34 1.71
N LYS A 28 -19.24 12.06 1.23
CA LYS A 28 -19.52 12.23 -0.20
C LYS A 28 -18.36 12.84 -0.96
N PHE A 29 -17.59 13.72 -0.33
CA PHE A 29 -16.44 14.39 -0.96
C PHE A 29 -15.35 13.41 -1.44
N LEU A 30 -15.26 12.20 -0.86
CA LEU A 30 -14.31 11.17 -1.30
C LEU A 30 -14.63 10.63 -2.71
N PHE A 31 -15.88 10.82 -3.15
CA PHE A 31 -16.36 10.44 -4.47
C PHE A 31 -16.35 11.60 -5.48
N ASP A 32 -16.30 12.85 -5.00
CA ASP A 32 -16.50 14.06 -5.82
C ASP A 32 -15.30 14.42 -6.71
N ASN A 33 -14.17 13.71 -6.62
CA ASN A 33 -13.03 13.97 -7.49
C ASN A 33 -13.31 13.38 -8.89
N LYS A 34 -13.13 14.18 -9.95
CA LYS A 34 -13.63 13.97 -11.33
C LYS A 34 -13.07 12.73 -12.06
N GLN A 35 -12.30 11.90 -11.38
CA GLN A 35 -11.71 10.69 -11.94
C GLN A 35 -12.61 9.48 -11.72
N THR A 36 -12.82 8.74 -12.81
CA THR A 36 -13.37 7.39 -12.75
C THR A 36 -12.46 6.54 -11.86
N GLY A 37 -13.01 5.78 -10.92
CA GLY A 37 -12.16 4.98 -10.04
C GLY A 37 -12.92 4.21 -8.98
N ILE A 38 -12.15 3.49 -8.18
CA ILE A 38 -12.63 2.63 -7.11
C ILE A 38 -12.10 3.19 -5.79
N LEU A 39 -12.95 3.28 -4.76
CA LEU A 39 -12.54 3.47 -3.38
C LEU A 39 -12.35 2.11 -2.73
N ALA A 40 -11.24 1.94 -2.01
CA ALA A 40 -11.02 0.74 -1.19
C ALA A 40 -11.35 1.06 0.27
N LEU A 41 -12.43 0.45 0.77
CA LEU A 41 -12.87 0.55 2.16
C LEU A 41 -12.44 -0.73 2.90
N PRO A 42 -11.45 -0.66 3.82
CA PRO A 42 -11.19 -1.77 4.72
C PRO A 42 -12.36 -1.94 5.70
N VAL A 43 -12.82 -3.18 5.87
CA VAL A 43 -13.82 -3.58 6.87
C VAL A 43 -13.11 -4.50 7.86
N HIS A 44 -12.89 -4.00 9.07
CA HIS A 44 -12.18 -4.75 10.10
C HIS A 44 -13.10 -5.73 10.83
N LYS A 45 -12.49 -6.65 11.58
CA LYS A 45 -13.24 -7.54 12.47
C LYS A 45 -14.12 -6.72 13.41
N LEU A 46 -15.32 -7.23 13.65
CA LEU A 46 -16.38 -6.62 14.47
C LEU A 46 -17.01 -5.35 13.89
N ASP A 47 -16.45 -4.75 12.82
CA ASP A 47 -17.15 -3.67 12.13
C ASP A 47 -18.44 -4.22 11.53
N CYS A 48 -18.38 -5.30 10.75
CA CYS A 48 -19.56 -5.98 10.21
C CYS A 48 -19.76 -7.37 10.84
N CYS A 49 -18.69 -8.14 10.94
CA CYS A 49 -18.69 -9.52 11.46
C CYS A 49 -17.26 -9.91 11.88
N GLU A 50 -17.03 -11.17 12.22
CA GLU A 50 -15.70 -11.68 12.62
C GLU A 50 -14.67 -11.77 11.47
N HIS A 51 -15.13 -11.62 10.23
CA HIS A 51 -14.28 -11.63 9.03
C HIS A 51 -13.77 -10.23 8.69
N GLU A 52 -12.54 -10.19 8.18
CA GLU A 52 -11.89 -8.97 7.71
C GLU A 52 -11.75 -9.02 6.19
N PHE A 53 -12.12 -7.94 5.52
CA PHE A 53 -12.14 -7.86 4.06
C PHE A 53 -12.09 -6.42 3.58
N ILE A 54 -11.81 -6.24 2.30
CA ILE A 54 -11.81 -4.94 1.62
C ILE A 54 -13.02 -4.89 0.71
N VAL A 55 -13.75 -3.78 0.75
CA VAL A 55 -14.85 -3.50 -0.17
C VAL A 55 -14.38 -2.50 -1.19
N PHE A 56 -14.55 -2.83 -2.47
CA PHE A 56 -14.28 -1.93 -3.58
C PHE A 56 -15.56 -1.24 -4.00
N ILE A 57 -15.58 0.09 -3.94
CA ILE A 57 -16.78 0.89 -4.21
C ILE A 57 -16.51 1.76 -5.43
N SER A 58 -17.35 1.61 -6.46
CA SER A 58 -17.31 2.46 -7.63
C SER A 58 -17.59 3.91 -7.25
N LYS A 59 -16.71 4.83 -7.69
CA LYS A 59 -16.97 6.27 -7.59
C LYS A 59 -18.20 6.69 -8.39
N GLN A 60 -18.53 5.94 -9.44
CA GLN A 60 -19.70 6.16 -10.27
C GLN A 60 -20.86 5.27 -9.80
N GLY A 61 -21.95 5.90 -9.38
CA GLY A 61 -23.16 5.21 -8.97
C GLY A 61 -23.15 4.66 -7.54
N TYR A 62 -22.06 4.84 -6.78
CA TYR A 62 -21.97 4.47 -5.36
C TYR A 62 -22.30 3.00 -5.08
N LYS A 63 -21.82 2.10 -5.96
CA LYS A 63 -22.10 0.66 -5.87
C LYS A 63 -20.85 -0.12 -5.48
N VAL A 64 -21.05 -1.22 -4.75
CA VAL A 64 -19.99 -2.19 -4.51
C VAL A 64 -19.63 -2.87 -5.83
N SER A 65 -18.37 -2.77 -6.22
CA SER A 65 -17.78 -3.38 -7.42
C SER A 65 -17.16 -4.74 -7.15
N GLY A 66 -16.83 -5.04 -5.90
CA GLY A 66 -16.22 -6.31 -5.53
C GLY A 66 -15.70 -6.32 -4.09
N TYR A 67 -15.15 -7.47 -3.70
CA TYR A 67 -14.61 -7.73 -2.38
C TYR A 67 -13.27 -8.44 -2.48
N GLU A 68 -12.41 -8.26 -1.48
CA GLU A 68 -11.18 -9.03 -1.30
C GLU A 68 -11.09 -9.49 0.16
N LEU A 69 -10.95 -10.80 0.38
CA LEU A 69 -10.76 -11.36 1.71
C LEU A 69 -9.33 -11.09 2.19
N ILE A 70 -9.20 -10.70 3.46
CA ILE A 70 -7.89 -10.54 4.10
C ILE A 70 -7.60 -11.84 4.86
N ASP A 71 -6.90 -12.77 4.22
CA ASP A 71 -6.46 -14.04 4.86
C ASP A 71 -5.26 -13.86 5.80
N THR A 72 -4.68 -12.65 5.84
CA THR A 72 -3.57 -12.31 6.72
C THR A 72 -4.10 -11.55 7.93
N ALA A 73 -4.44 -12.29 8.99
CA ALA A 73 -4.74 -11.72 10.29
C ALA A 73 -3.47 -11.05 10.84
N VAL A 74 -3.27 -9.77 10.54
CA VAL A 74 -2.39 -8.94 11.34
C VAL A 74 -3.05 -8.87 12.70
N ASP A 75 -2.41 -9.41 13.75
CA ASP A 75 -3.00 -9.41 15.08
C ASP A 75 -2.91 -8.01 15.70
N ILE A 76 -3.87 -7.16 15.33
CA ILE A 76 -3.98 -5.77 15.80
C ILE A 76 -4.47 -5.73 17.25
N SER A 77 -4.92 -6.85 17.83
CA SER A 77 -5.49 -6.88 19.18
C SER A 77 -4.48 -6.47 20.27
N LYS A 78 -3.18 -6.64 19.99
CA LYS A 78 -2.09 -6.21 20.87
C LYS A 78 -1.83 -4.70 20.88
N LEU A 79 -2.44 -3.93 19.96
CA LEU A 79 -2.18 -2.49 19.81
C LEU A 79 -3.06 -1.61 20.71
N TYR A 80 -4.04 -2.18 21.43
CA TYR A 80 -5.01 -1.42 22.21
C TYR A 80 -4.51 -0.90 23.56
N GLU A 81 -3.26 -1.19 23.96
CA GLU A 81 -2.73 -0.80 25.28
C GLU A 81 -1.72 0.37 25.27
N THR A 82 -1.28 0.88 24.11
CA THR A 82 -0.16 1.84 24.02
C THR A 82 -0.55 3.25 23.53
N SER A 83 -1.53 3.90 24.18
CA SER A 83 -1.97 5.25 23.79
C SER A 83 -1.39 6.40 24.63
N GLN A 84 -0.19 6.26 25.22
CA GLN A 84 0.48 7.34 25.97
C GLN A 84 1.91 7.70 25.51
N ALA A 85 2.41 7.13 24.41
CA ALA A 85 3.76 7.47 23.93
C ALA A 85 3.82 8.86 23.25
N LYS A 86 4.79 9.69 23.65
CA LYS A 86 5.11 10.98 22.98
C LYS A 86 5.66 10.79 21.56
N LYS A 87 6.14 9.59 21.22
CA LYS A 87 6.70 9.21 19.91
C LYS A 87 5.63 8.48 19.07
N PHE A 88 5.65 8.68 17.76
CA PHE A 88 4.72 8.09 16.79
C PHE A 88 5.40 6.87 16.17
N PHE A 89 4.78 5.68 16.27
CA PHE A 89 5.37 4.40 15.86
C PHE A 89 4.49 3.66 14.84
N LEU A 90 4.97 2.51 14.34
CA LEU A 90 4.22 1.65 13.41
C LEU A 90 2.81 1.32 13.92
N GLU A 91 2.71 1.00 15.21
CA GLU A 91 1.45 0.70 15.89
C GLU A 91 0.46 1.88 15.81
N THR A 92 0.96 3.12 15.92
CA THR A 92 0.15 4.33 15.80
C THR A 92 -0.38 4.52 14.38
N LEU A 93 0.40 4.12 13.37
CA LEU A 93 -0.02 4.17 11.98
C LEU A 93 -1.11 3.11 11.69
N LEU A 94 -0.91 1.89 12.18
CA LEU A 94 -1.84 0.77 12.03
C LEU A 94 -3.17 1.01 12.75
N SER A 95 -3.13 1.44 14.01
CA SER A 95 -4.34 1.77 14.77
C SER A 95 -5.15 2.91 14.14
N LYS A 96 -4.48 3.85 13.46
CA LYS A 96 -5.15 5.00 12.86
C LYS A 96 -5.71 4.73 11.46
N TYR A 97 -4.95 4.07 10.60
CA TYR A 97 -5.32 3.92 9.18
C TYR A 97 -5.58 2.46 8.77
N GLY A 98 -5.30 1.50 9.65
CA GLY A 98 -5.39 0.08 9.35
C GLY A 98 -4.20 -0.44 8.55
N THR A 99 -4.13 -1.77 8.46
CA THR A 99 -3.07 -2.49 7.74
C THR A 99 -3.04 -2.13 6.26
N LEU A 100 -4.20 -2.09 5.59
CA LEU A 100 -4.27 -1.84 4.15
C LEU A 100 -3.65 -0.49 3.76
N ALA A 101 -4.05 0.58 4.45
CA ALA A 101 -3.50 1.91 4.21
C ALA A 101 -2.02 1.97 4.58
N THR A 102 -1.60 1.30 5.66
CA THR A 102 -0.19 1.22 6.06
C THR A 102 0.66 0.50 5.00
N SER A 103 0.16 -0.60 4.44
CA SER A 103 0.79 -1.28 3.30
C SER A 103 0.88 -0.36 2.08
N ALA A 104 -0.18 0.38 1.76
CA ALA A 104 -0.16 1.33 0.65
C ALA A 104 0.86 2.46 0.86
N ILE A 105 1.01 2.94 2.11
CA ILE A 105 2.04 3.93 2.48
C ILE A 105 3.44 3.35 2.24
N LEU A 106 3.72 2.14 2.72
CA LEU A 106 5.00 1.48 2.48
C LEU A 106 5.27 1.30 0.98
N ARG A 107 4.25 0.89 0.21
CA ARG A 107 4.35 0.78 -1.25
C ARG A 107 4.70 2.13 -1.90
N ALA A 108 4.04 3.22 -1.51
CA ALA A 108 4.35 4.55 -2.04
C ALA A 108 5.82 4.94 -1.76
N ILE A 109 6.34 4.63 -0.58
CA ILE A 109 7.75 4.89 -0.25
C ILE A 109 8.69 4.10 -1.18
N ILE A 110 8.41 2.81 -1.36
CA ILE A 110 9.22 1.94 -2.23
C ILE A 110 9.19 2.41 -3.69
N LEU A 111 8.04 2.93 -4.14
CA LEU A 111 7.86 3.43 -5.51
C LEU A 111 8.24 4.90 -5.71
N ASP A 112 8.67 5.60 -4.65
CA ASP A 112 8.95 7.04 -4.65
C ASP A 112 7.76 7.90 -5.12
N LYS A 113 6.57 7.61 -4.57
CA LYS A 113 5.33 8.32 -4.88
C LYS A 113 4.90 9.24 -3.75
N SER A 114 4.30 10.36 -4.13
CA SER A 114 3.73 11.32 -3.17
C SER A 114 2.59 10.69 -2.39
N ILE A 115 2.41 11.13 -1.13
CA ILE A 115 1.38 10.65 -0.23
C ILE A 115 0.56 11.83 0.29
N TYR A 116 -0.73 11.85 -0.03
CA TYR A 116 -1.69 12.83 0.47
C TYR A 116 -2.58 12.20 1.52
N ILE A 117 -2.58 12.79 2.71
CA ILE A 117 -3.45 12.40 3.81
C ILE A 117 -4.50 13.48 4.00
N ILE A 118 -5.75 13.14 3.69
CA ILE A 118 -6.88 14.02 3.93
C ILE A 118 -7.09 14.11 5.44
N ARG A 119 -6.98 15.31 5.99
CA ARG A 119 -7.07 15.53 7.45
C ARG A 119 -8.35 16.21 7.87
N LYS A 120 -8.81 15.90 9.08
CA LYS A 120 -9.81 16.70 9.78
C LYS A 120 -9.15 17.97 10.35
N LYS A 121 -9.94 19.04 10.53
CA LYS A 121 -9.46 20.30 11.12
C LYS A 121 -8.84 20.16 12.52
N SER A 122 -9.24 19.14 13.26
CA SER A 122 -8.73 18.82 14.61
C SER A 122 -7.34 18.17 14.61
N GLU A 123 -6.85 17.64 13.49
CA GLU A 123 -5.63 16.82 13.43
C GLU A 123 -4.36 17.65 13.20
N LYS A 124 -4.03 18.51 14.16
CA LYS A 124 -2.80 19.31 14.10
C LYS A 124 -1.56 18.42 14.24
N ASN A 125 -0.53 18.69 13.43
CA ASN A 125 0.80 18.07 13.46
C ASN A 125 0.87 16.55 13.17
N ILE A 126 -0.22 15.90 12.76
CA ILE A 126 -0.21 14.47 12.37
C ILE A 126 0.77 14.24 11.19
N ALA A 127 0.83 15.21 10.28
CA ALA A 127 1.74 15.26 9.14
C ALA A 127 3.19 15.00 9.48
N ASN A 128 3.72 15.85 10.34
CA ASN A 128 5.11 15.85 10.72
C ASN A 128 5.44 14.57 11.48
N LYS A 129 4.49 14.06 12.29
CA LYS A 129 4.67 12.79 13.00
C LYS A 129 4.77 11.61 12.03
N ILE A 130 3.90 11.54 11.03
CA ILE A 130 3.94 10.50 10.00
C ILE A 130 5.22 10.63 9.18
N PHE A 131 5.53 11.84 8.71
CA PHE A 131 6.76 12.13 7.97
C PHE A 131 8.02 11.68 8.71
N ASN A 132 8.14 12.05 9.99
CA ASN A 132 9.28 11.64 10.81
C ASN A 132 9.38 10.12 10.97
N LEU A 133 8.24 9.42 11.12
CA LEU A 133 8.23 7.96 11.17
C LEU A 133 8.66 7.36 9.82
N LEU A 134 8.13 7.85 8.69
CA LEU A 134 8.47 7.30 7.37
C LEU A 134 9.93 7.55 7.01
N ILE A 135 10.54 8.66 7.43
CA ILE A 135 11.99 8.88 7.32
C ILE A 135 12.76 7.82 8.10
N GLN A 136 12.32 7.44 9.30
CA GLN A 136 13.00 6.42 10.10
C GLN A 136 12.95 5.03 9.45
N PHE A 137 11.91 4.76 8.65
CA PHE A 137 11.82 3.54 7.84
C PHE A 137 12.77 3.55 6.65
N LEU A 138 13.23 4.71 6.18
CA LEU A 138 14.11 4.77 5.02
C LEU A 138 15.59 4.50 5.38
N PRO A 139 16.33 3.77 4.52
CA PRO A 139 17.78 3.70 4.60
C PRO A 139 18.39 5.11 4.41
N GLU A 140 19.56 5.37 5.00
CA GLU A 140 20.18 6.71 5.06
C GLU A 140 20.36 7.34 3.67
N GLU A 141 20.75 6.53 2.69
CA GLU A 141 20.92 6.91 1.29
C GLU A 141 19.62 7.40 0.63
N TYR A 142 18.44 7.06 1.19
CA TYR A 142 17.13 7.50 0.71
C TYR A 142 16.47 8.54 1.62
N GLN A 143 16.99 8.81 2.83
CA GLN A 143 16.38 9.77 3.77
C GLN A 143 16.39 11.22 3.24
N ASN A 144 17.35 11.55 2.37
CA ASN A 144 17.43 12.86 1.72
C ASN A 144 16.46 13.01 0.53
N GLN A 145 15.76 11.94 0.14
CA GLN A 145 14.68 12.04 -0.84
C GLN A 145 13.48 12.68 -0.15
N MET A 146 12.91 13.70 -0.80
CA MET A 146 11.73 14.35 -0.25
C MET A 146 10.54 13.39 -0.30
N ILE A 147 10.26 12.68 0.81
CA ILE A 147 8.96 12.04 0.99
C ILE A 147 7.93 13.17 0.98
N LYS A 148 7.18 13.28 -0.12
CA LYS A 148 6.15 14.31 -0.27
C LYS A 148 4.89 13.88 0.48
N ILE A 149 4.86 14.14 1.78
CA ILE A 149 3.64 14.03 2.58
C ILE A 149 2.97 15.40 2.64
N SER A 150 1.81 15.53 2.02
CA SER A 150 1.00 16.73 2.14
C SER A 150 -0.33 16.43 2.80
N HIS A 151 -0.87 17.45 3.45
CA HIS A 151 -2.19 17.39 4.05
C HIS A 151 -3.13 18.31 3.31
N ILE A 152 -4.23 17.73 2.88
CA ILE A 152 -5.28 18.46 2.20
C ILE A 152 -6.50 18.40 3.11
N PHE A 153 -7.12 19.56 3.33
CA PHE A 153 -8.44 19.60 3.96
C PHE A 153 -9.50 19.09 2.97
N GLU A 154 -10.62 18.59 3.48
CA GLU A 154 -11.75 18.17 2.63
C GLU A 154 -12.11 19.20 1.55
N SER A 155 -12.05 20.50 1.88
CA SER A 155 -12.31 21.59 0.93
C SER A 155 -11.27 21.71 -0.19
N GLY A 156 -9.99 21.46 0.09
CA GLY A 156 -8.92 21.51 -0.90
C GLY A 156 -8.79 20.22 -1.72
N PHE A 157 -9.41 19.13 -1.27
CA PHE A 157 -9.33 17.84 -1.97
C PHE A 157 -9.99 17.88 -3.35
N LYS A 158 -11.05 18.68 -3.51
CA LYS A 158 -11.78 18.82 -4.79
C LYS A 158 -10.95 19.46 -5.89
N GLU A 159 -9.95 20.25 -5.52
CA GLU A 159 -9.11 21.04 -6.44
C GLU A 159 -7.71 20.44 -6.60
N ALA A 160 -7.39 19.37 -5.87
CA ALA A 160 -6.07 18.76 -5.88
C ALA A 160 -5.86 17.85 -7.10
N GLU A 161 -4.71 17.98 -7.76
CA GLU A 161 -4.22 16.99 -8.72
C GLU A 161 -3.79 15.74 -7.97
N ILE A 162 -4.43 14.60 -8.26
CA ILE A 162 -4.22 13.35 -7.53
C ILE A 162 -3.70 12.19 -8.38
N GLU A 163 -3.50 12.38 -9.69
CA GLU A 163 -3.19 11.28 -10.63
C GLU A 163 -1.96 10.46 -10.22
N ASP A 164 -0.87 11.14 -9.88
CA ASP A 164 0.40 10.49 -9.52
C ASP A 164 0.66 10.48 -8.00
N THR A 165 -0.39 10.34 -7.19
CA THR A 165 -0.28 10.45 -5.72
C THR A 165 -1.17 9.44 -5.00
N LEU A 166 -0.61 8.78 -3.98
CA LEU A 166 -1.39 7.96 -3.05
C LEU A 166 -2.27 8.90 -2.22
N VAL A 167 -3.57 8.67 -2.19
CA VAL A 167 -4.49 9.48 -1.39
C VAL A 167 -5.19 8.60 -0.35
N ILE A 168 -5.08 8.98 0.92
CA ILE A 168 -5.67 8.27 2.05
C ILE A 168 -6.53 9.26 2.85
N SER A 169 -7.75 8.84 3.20
CA SER A 169 -8.60 9.61 4.10
C SER A 169 -8.11 9.58 5.56
N SER A 170 -8.67 10.45 6.41
CA SER A 170 -8.36 10.46 7.85
C SER A 170 -8.69 9.15 8.58
N THR A 171 -9.48 8.28 7.96
CA THR A 171 -9.94 6.99 8.52
C THR A 171 -9.33 5.78 7.79
N GLY A 172 -8.33 5.98 6.93
CA GLY A 172 -7.64 4.87 6.24
C GLY A 172 -8.29 4.40 4.94
N ILE A 173 -9.41 4.99 4.50
CA ILE A 173 -9.97 4.72 3.16
C ILE A 173 -8.95 5.17 2.10
N ILE A 174 -8.59 4.27 1.19
CA ILE A 174 -7.70 4.58 0.07
C ILE A 174 -8.55 5.11 -1.08
N VAL A 175 -8.24 6.34 -1.49
CA VAL A 175 -9.00 7.11 -2.48
C VAL A 175 -8.36 7.06 -3.87
N ASN A 176 -7.03 6.94 -3.92
CA ASN A 176 -6.26 6.80 -5.15
C ASN A 176 -4.95 6.04 -4.89
N THR A 177 -4.54 5.20 -5.85
CA THR A 177 -3.22 4.56 -5.90
C THR A 177 -2.60 4.80 -7.28
N PRO A 178 -1.45 5.49 -7.38
CA PRO A 178 -0.84 5.85 -8.67
C PRO A 178 0.00 4.70 -9.26
N TRP A 179 -0.40 3.46 -9.02
CA TRP A 179 0.26 2.27 -9.53
C TRP A 179 -0.75 1.15 -9.78
N ASN A 180 -0.38 0.24 -10.68
CA ASN A 180 -1.20 -0.92 -10.97
C ASN A 180 -1.29 -1.85 -9.76
N SER A 181 -2.49 -2.37 -9.49
CA SER A 181 -2.69 -3.31 -8.40
C SER A 181 -1.90 -4.59 -8.63
N ILE A 182 -0.95 -4.85 -7.73
CA ILE A 182 -0.31 -6.14 -7.54
C ILE A 182 -0.39 -6.48 -6.05
N SER A 183 -0.19 -7.75 -5.72
CA SER A 183 -0.20 -8.21 -4.33
C SER A 183 0.70 -7.36 -3.42
N ASP A 184 0.19 -7.04 -2.24
CA ASP A 184 0.85 -6.31 -1.14
C ASP A 184 1.49 -7.27 -0.12
N ASN A 185 1.78 -8.51 -0.52
CA ASN A 185 2.34 -9.55 0.35
C ASN A 185 3.66 -9.11 0.99
N PHE A 186 4.50 -8.38 0.25
CA PHE A 186 5.76 -7.86 0.79
C PHE A 186 5.50 -6.93 1.97
N GLU A 187 4.64 -5.93 1.79
CA GLU A 187 4.33 -4.95 2.83
C GLU A 187 3.64 -5.57 4.03
N ARG A 188 2.66 -6.46 3.79
CA ARG A 188 1.98 -7.17 4.88
C ARG A 188 2.93 -8.07 5.67
N ASN A 189 3.79 -8.81 4.98
CA ASN A 189 4.80 -9.64 5.65
C ASN A 189 5.77 -8.75 6.43
N LEU A 190 6.21 -7.63 5.87
CA LEU A 190 7.09 -6.70 6.55
C LEU A 190 6.46 -6.14 7.83
N ILE A 191 5.20 -5.70 7.76
CA ILE A 191 4.44 -5.23 8.92
C ILE A 191 4.33 -6.35 9.97
N ASN A 192 3.98 -7.57 9.55
CA ASN A 192 3.82 -8.70 10.44
C ASN A 192 5.11 -9.09 11.15
N GLU A 193 6.23 -9.16 10.42
CA GLU A 193 7.53 -9.45 11.02
C GLU A 193 7.97 -8.33 11.97
N ALA A 194 7.71 -7.06 11.63
CA ALA A 194 7.98 -5.93 12.52
C ALA A 194 7.17 -6.04 13.81
N LEU A 195 5.87 -6.31 13.74
CA LEU A 195 5.01 -6.42 14.93
C LEU A 195 5.36 -7.59 15.88
N LYS A 196 6.15 -8.58 15.43
CA LYS A 196 6.70 -9.61 16.33
C LYS A 196 7.77 -9.07 17.26
N ILE A 197 8.38 -7.92 16.93
CA ILE A 197 9.39 -7.26 17.73
C ILE A 197 8.70 -6.36 18.76
N LEU A 198 8.94 -6.62 20.06
CA LEU A 198 8.35 -5.85 21.16
C LEU A 198 8.85 -4.40 21.22
N ASP A 199 10.12 -4.18 20.88
CA ASP A 199 10.73 -2.86 20.91
C ASP A 199 10.48 -2.10 19.59
N GLN A 200 9.80 -0.96 19.70
CA GLN A 200 9.36 -0.13 18.58
C GLN A 200 10.50 0.54 17.78
N GLU A 201 11.66 0.77 18.40
CA GLU A 201 12.83 1.29 17.70
C GLU A 201 13.44 0.18 16.84
N PHE A 202 13.52 -1.05 17.37
CA PHE A 202 13.94 -2.21 16.59
C PHE A 202 12.95 -2.59 15.47
N GLN A 203 11.64 -2.35 15.64
CA GLN A 203 10.67 -2.47 14.53
C GLN A 203 11.09 -1.60 13.33
N SER A 204 11.46 -0.35 13.61
CA SER A 204 11.88 0.60 12.57
C SER A 204 13.19 0.20 11.90
N VAL A 205 14.12 -0.39 12.67
CA VAL A 205 15.38 -0.96 12.14
C VAL A 205 15.09 -2.12 11.19
N LEU A 206 14.20 -3.05 11.55
CA LEU A 206 13.82 -4.16 10.66
C LEU A 206 13.23 -3.63 9.36
N ILE A 207 12.27 -2.70 9.45
CA ILE A 207 11.64 -2.08 8.28
C ILE A 207 12.69 -1.46 7.36
N LYS A 208 13.63 -0.70 7.95
CA LYS A 208 14.72 -0.07 7.21
C LYS A 208 15.59 -1.08 6.47
N GLU A 209 15.99 -2.17 7.11
CA GLU A 209 16.84 -3.19 6.48
C GLU A 209 16.10 -3.92 5.34
N GLU A 210 14.82 -4.25 5.51
CA GLU A 210 14.05 -4.88 4.44
C GLU A 210 13.78 -3.94 3.26
N LEU A 211 13.51 -2.66 3.54
CA LEU A 211 13.42 -1.64 2.50
C LEU A 211 14.75 -1.45 1.76
N ARG A 212 15.89 -1.46 2.45
CA ARG A 212 17.21 -1.45 1.80
C ARG A 212 17.36 -2.65 0.86
N LYS A 213 17.08 -3.86 1.34
CA LYS A 213 17.23 -5.10 0.56
C LYS A 213 16.39 -5.08 -0.72
N ILE A 214 15.14 -4.63 -0.67
CA ILE A 214 14.28 -4.60 -1.87
C ILE A 214 14.73 -3.52 -2.85
N LEU A 215 15.14 -2.35 -2.37
CA LEU A 215 15.64 -1.25 -3.20
C LEU A 215 16.98 -1.60 -3.85
N ASP A 216 17.89 -2.27 -3.15
CA ASP A 216 19.17 -2.74 -3.72
C ASP A 216 18.96 -3.74 -4.84
N LYS A 217 18.03 -4.68 -4.68
CA LYS A 217 17.65 -5.63 -5.75
C LYS A 217 17.07 -4.88 -6.95
N ALA A 218 16.22 -3.87 -6.73
CA ALA A 218 15.63 -3.07 -7.78
C ALA A 218 16.70 -2.24 -8.52
N ASN A 219 17.62 -1.59 -7.80
CA ASN A 219 18.78 -0.89 -8.38
C ASN A 219 19.65 -1.82 -9.22
N PHE A 220 19.91 -3.03 -8.74
CA PHE A 220 20.68 -4.03 -9.49
C PHE A 220 19.98 -4.43 -10.80
N ILE A 221 18.65 -4.61 -10.78
CA ILE A 221 17.88 -4.88 -12.00
C ILE A 221 17.96 -3.69 -12.94
N ASN A 222 17.76 -2.46 -12.44
CA ASN A 222 17.85 -1.22 -13.20
C ASN A 222 19.17 -1.15 -13.99
N GLN A 223 20.30 -1.34 -13.31
CA GLN A 223 21.64 -1.33 -13.91
C GLN A 223 21.86 -2.41 -14.99
N ILE A 224 21.13 -3.52 -14.93
CA ILE A 224 21.22 -4.58 -15.95
C ILE A 224 20.41 -4.20 -17.18
N ILE A 225 19.16 -3.78 -16.99
CA ILE A 225 18.22 -3.55 -18.10
C ILE A 225 18.51 -2.25 -18.87
N GLU A 226 19.19 -1.28 -18.24
CA GLU A 226 19.73 -0.09 -18.91
C GLU A 226 20.77 -0.45 -19.99
N LYS A 227 21.48 -1.56 -19.82
CA LYS A 227 22.60 -1.94 -20.69
C LYS A 227 22.20 -2.92 -21.79
N LYS A 228 21.19 -3.75 -21.55
CA LYS A 228 20.78 -4.80 -22.48
C LYS A 228 19.45 -5.44 -22.13
N GLU A 229 18.86 -6.06 -23.14
CA GLU A 229 17.78 -7.01 -22.96
C GLU A 229 18.26 -8.27 -22.21
N ILE A 230 17.37 -8.85 -21.40
CA ILE A 230 17.64 -10.06 -20.62
C ILE A 230 16.39 -10.90 -20.44
N PHE A 231 16.52 -12.22 -20.44
CA PHE A 231 15.40 -13.09 -20.11
C PHE A 231 15.10 -13.08 -18.61
N GLU A 232 13.81 -13.16 -18.25
CA GLU A 232 13.33 -13.17 -16.86
C GLU A 232 14.05 -14.22 -16.01
N ASN A 233 14.23 -15.45 -16.52
CA ASN A 233 14.92 -16.53 -15.79
C ASN A 233 16.40 -16.21 -15.56
N ASP A 234 17.08 -15.64 -16.56
CA ASP A 234 18.51 -15.30 -16.44
C ASP A 234 18.69 -14.13 -15.46
N LEU A 235 17.75 -13.18 -15.46
CA LEU A 235 17.71 -12.10 -14.49
C LEU A 235 17.49 -12.63 -13.06
N LYS A 236 16.52 -13.52 -12.84
CA LYS A 236 16.31 -14.19 -11.54
C LYS A 236 17.57 -14.92 -11.06
N ILE A 237 18.24 -15.68 -11.93
CA ILE A 237 19.50 -16.36 -11.60
C ILE A 237 20.58 -15.35 -11.17
N LYS A 238 20.72 -14.22 -11.87
CA LYS A 238 21.69 -13.18 -11.51
C LYS A 238 21.38 -12.56 -10.16
N ILE A 239 20.11 -12.27 -9.86
CA ILE A 239 19.72 -11.72 -8.56
C ILE A 239 20.00 -12.75 -7.47
N ASN A 240 19.60 -14.01 -7.67
CA ASN A 240 19.85 -15.08 -6.70
C ASN A 240 21.34 -15.24 -6.39
N LYS A 241 22.21 -15.17 -7.42
CA LYS A 241 23.67 -15.20 -7.24
C LYS A 241 24.22 -13.98 -6.50
N ARG A 242 23.74 -12.78 -6.83
CA ARG A 242 24.26 -11.51 -6.25
C ARG A 242 23.89 -11.34 -4.78
N PHE A 243 22.66 -11.73 -4.43
CA PHE A 243 22.08 -11.50 -3.10
C PHE A 243 21.96 -12.76 -2.25
N ASN A 244 22.34 -13.93 -2.78
CA ASN A 244 22.22 -15.23 -2.13
C ASN A 244 20.80 -15.52 -1.59
N VAL A 245 19.79 -15.29 -2.44
CA VAL A 245 18.37 -15.48 -2.10
C VAL A 245 17.66 -16.25 -3.21
N SER A 246 16.50 -16.82 -2.89
CA SER A 246 15.53 -17.27 -3.91
C SER A 246 14.42 -16.22 -4.02
N ILE A 247 14.11 -15.78 -5.23
CA ILE A 247 13.07 -14.77 -5.49
C ILE A 247 11.80 -15.44 -5.99
N SER A 248 10.70 -15.23 -5.28
CA SER A 248 9.39 -15.69 -5.71
C SER A 248 8.89 -14.91 -6.94
N ASN A 249 7.91 -15.46 -7.67
CA ASN A 249 7.30 -14.72 -8.77
C ASN A 249 6.58 -13.44 -8.32
N LEU A 250 6.08 -13.42 -7.08
CA LEU A 250 5.43 -12.24 -6.49
C LEU A 250 6.45 -11.14 -6.20
N ASP A 251 7.56 -11.49 -5.56
CA ASP A 251 8.66 -10.55 -5.30
C ASP A 251 9.26 -10.03 -6.61
N PHE A 252 9.36 -10.89 -7.62
CA PHE A 252 9.85 -10.47 -8.94
C PHE A 252 8.89 -9.50 -9.65
N LYS A 253 7.57 -9.70 -9.51
CA LYS A 253 6.56 -8.74 -10.01
C LYS A 253 6.67 -7.40 -9.29
N LEU A 254 6.86 -7.40 -7.97
CA LEU A 254 7.13 -6.19 -7.19
C LEU A 254 8.38 -5.49 -7.72
N LEU A 255 9.51 -6.19 -7.86
CA LEU A 255 10.75 -5.61 -8.37
C LEU A 255 10.58 -4.97 -9.77
N LYS A 256 9.83 -5.61 -10.68
CA LYS A 256 9.50 -5.00 -11.98
C LYS A 256 8.67 -3.71 -11.83
N GLN A 257 7.71 -3.68 -10.92
CA GLN A 257 6.94 -2.48 -10.63
C GLN A 257 7.82 -1.36 -10.07
N ILE A 258 8.71 -1.68 -9.12
CA ILE A 258 9.66 -0.70 -8.57
C ILE A 258 10.50 -0.12 -9.70
N VAL A 259 11.06 -0.97 -10.56
CA VAL A 259 11.94 -0.51 -11.62
C VAL A 259 11.23 0.37 -12.65
N SER A 260 10.03 -0.03 -13.07
CA SER A 260 9.24 0.78 -14.01
C SER A 260 8.76 2.10 -13.43
N VAL A 261 8.27 2.10 -12.19
CA VAL A 261 7.63 3.28 -11.59
C VAL A 261 8.65 4.23 -10.97
N ARG A 262 9.61 3.71 -10.21
CA ARG A 262 10.61 4.51 -9.48
C ARG A 262 11.71 5.02 -10.39
N PHE A 263 12.25 4.16 -11.26
CA PHE A 263 13.36 4.51 -12.15
C PHE A 263 12.89 4.91 -13.56
N GLY A 264 11.59 4.85 -13.84
CA GLY A 264 11.04 5.19 -15.16
C GLY A 264 11.52 4.27 -16.28
N GLN A 265 12.03 3.08 -15.97
CA GLN A 265 12.59 2.18 -16.97
C GLN A 265 11.53 1.35 -17.69
N ASP A 266 11.76 1.12 -18.98
CA ASP A 266 10.95 0.19 -19.74
C ASP A 266 11.30 -1.27 -19.40
N ILE A 267 10.35 -1.95 -18.74
CA ILE A 267 10.47 -3.37 -18.38
C ILE A 267 10.33 -4.31 -19.58
N SER A 268 10.02 -3.81 -20.80
CA SER A 268 9.97 -4.60 -22.03
C SER A 268 11.32 -5.22 -22.43
N ASN A 269 12.42 -4.69 -21.87
CA ASN A 269 13.77 -5.25 -21.96
C ASN A 269 13.89 -6.59 -21.20
N ILE A 270 12.94 -6.93 -20.34
CA ILE A 270 12.85 -8.23 -19.65
C ILE A 270 11.99 -9.18 -20.49
N LYS A 271 12.63 -10.06 -21.27
CA LYS A 271 11.93 -11.00 -22.15
C LYS A 271 11.46 -12.26 -21.39
N ILE A 272 10.30 -12.79 -21.76
CA ILE A 272 9.83 -14.09 -21.30
C ILE A 272 10.26 -15.12 -22.35
N LYS A 273 10.96 -16.20 -21.96
CA LYS A 273 11.25 -17.30 -22.90
C LYS A 273 9.93 -17.94 -23.29
N SER A 274 9.58 -17.83 -24.57
CA SER A 274 8.42 -18.49 -25.20
C SER A 274 8.67 -19.99 -25.32
N LEU A 275 8.65 -20.72 -24.19
CA LEU A 275 8.53 -22.18 -24.21
C LEU A 275 7.10 -22.64 -23.88
N THR A 276 6.23 -21.74 -23.41
CA THR A 276 4.81 -22.03 -23.12
C THR A 276 3.86 -21.90 -24.31
N LYS A 277 4.30 -21.38 -25.47
CA LYS A 277 3.46 -21.37 -26.69
C LYS A 277 3.52 -22.67 -27.51
N ILE A 278 4.39 -23.61 -27.16
CA ILE A 278 4.55 -24.87 -27.91
C ILE A 278 3.62 -25.97 -27.37
N SER A 279 3.09 -25.83 -26.14
CA SER A 279 2.16 -26.80 -25.56
C SER A 279 0.71 -26.66 -26.04
N GLU A 280 0.38 -25.66 -26.86
CA GLU A 280 -0.96 -25.47 -27.46
C GLU A 280 -1.01 -25.82 -28.96
N GLY A 281 0.09 -26.29 -29.55
CA GLY A 281 0.17 -26.62 -30.99
C GLY A 281 0.70 -28.04 -31.27
N LEU A 282 0.84 -28.88 -30.25
CA LEU A 282 1.28 -30.26 -30.38
C LEU A 282 0.39 -31.19 -29.55
N TRP A 283 -0.92 -31.16 -29.76
CA TRP A 283 -1.86 -32.29 -29.62
C TRP A 283 -3.12 -31.99 -30.43
#